data_AF-A0A2T1BWU4-F1
#
_entry.id   AF-A0A2T1BWU4-F1
#
_cell.length_a   1.000
_cell.length_b   1.000
_cell.length_c   1.000
_cell.angle_alpha   90.00
_cell.angle_beta   90.00
_cell.angle_gamma   90.00
#
_symmetry.space_group_name_H-M   'P 1'
#
loop_
_entity.id
_entity.type
_entity.pdbx_description
1 polymer ?
#
loop_
_entity_poly.entity_id
_entity_poly.type
_entity_poly.pdbx_seq_one_letter_code
_entity_poly.pdbx_strand_id
1 'polypeptide(L)'
;MDVEALDVTSVSLEIDKQKQPMTSGYILILAVLVLGGVIAASGDRIGSKVGKARLTLFKLRPKQTATLVTIATGCLISASTLGVLFGTSEQLRTGVFDLKRIQRKLSKTSQELVSKEQELAKVKSEQNNAQSSLKTINDNLKQAIAIQSATAKKLVAAQKQFQVVSQQRFSLINEIKQLQRDRQDLIVQKNAVKLQVNTLQTEVGSLN
;
A
#
# COMPACT_ATOMS: atom_id res chain seq x y z
N MET A 1 2.61 46.02 7.23
CA MET A 1 2.11 46.90 6.16
C MET A 1 2.91 46.48 4.94
N ASP A 2 2.49 45.61 4.02
CA ASP A 2 1.17 45.32 3.49
C ASP A 2 1.19 43.92 2.84
N VAL A 3 0.77 42.87 3.56
CA VAL A 3 0.63 41.51 2.98
C VAL A 3 -0.81 41.01 3.07
N GLU A 4 -1.63 41.62 3.94
CA GLU A 4 -3.06 41.31 4.09
C GLU A 4 -3.94 41.94 3.00
N ALA A 5 -3.51 43.04 2.38
CA ALA A 5 -4.33 43.77 1.38
C ALA A 5 -4.39 43.09 0.00
N LEU A 6 -3.42 42.24 -0.33
CA LEU A 6 -3.37 41.55 -1.62
C LEU A 6 -4.29 40.31 -1.66
N ASP A 7 -4.53 39.66 -0.52
CA ASP A 7 -5.39 38.47 -0.44
C ASP A 7 -6.89 38.82 -0.49
N VAL A 8 -7.29 39.93 0.15
CA VAL A 8 -8.70 40.39 0.13
C VAL A 8 -9.15 40.83 -1.27
N THR A 9 -8.21 41.31 -2.10
CA THR A 9 -8.50 41.78 -3.46
C THR A 9 -8.66 40.60 -4.43
N SER A 10 -7.84 39.53 -4.30
CA SER A 10 -8.02 38.29 -5.05
C SER A 10 -9.28 37.52 -4.64
N VAL A 11 -9.60 37.50 -3.34
CA VAL A 11 -10.83 36.87 -2.83
C VAL A 11 -12.07 37.63 -3.31
N SER A 12 -12.03 38.95 -3.41
CA SER A 12 -13.15 39.75 -3.93
C SER A 12 -13.39 39.53 -5.43
N LEU A 13 -12.35 39.23 -6.21
CA LEU A 13 -12.46 38.88 -7.64
C LEU A 13 -12.98 37.45 -7.87
N GLU A 14 -12.74 36.53 -6.94
CA GLU A 14 -13.28 35.16 -7.00
C GLU A 14 -14.79 35.13 -6.67
N ILE A 15 -15.26 36.03 -5.80
CA ILE A 15 -16.66 36.11 -5.35
C ILE A 15 -17.58 36.66 -6.45
N ASP A 16 -17.10 37.54 -7.34
CA ASP A 16 -17.91 38.10 -8.44
C ASP A 16 -18.17 37.06 -9.55
N LYS A 17 -17.31 36.04 -9.68
CA LYS A 17 -17.49 34.95 -10.63
C LYS A 17 -18.56 33.93 -10.21
N GLN A 18 -18.94 33.92 -8.93
CA GLN A 18 -20.06 33.13 -8.40
C GLN A 18 -21.41 33.88 -8.44
N LYS A 19 -21.42 35.17 -8.75
CA LYS A 19 -22.62 36.01 -8.78
C LYS A 19 -23.28 36.10 -10.16
N GLN A 20 -23.30 35.00 -10.91
CA GLN A 20 -23.96 34.91 -12.23
C GLN A 20 -25.21 33.99 -12.32
N PRO A 21 -25.96 33.62 -11.25
CA PRO A 21 -27.25 32.96 -11.44
C PRO A 21 -28.38 33.96 -11.76
N MET A 22 -28.28 35.20 -11.28
CA MET A 22 -29.38 36.18 -11.38
C MET A 22 -29.46 36.82 -12.77
N THR A 23 -28.35 37.28 -13.33
CA THR A 23 -28.25 37.82 -14.70
C THR A 23 -28.69 36.80 -15.76
N SER A 24 -28.21 35.56 -15.65
CA SER A 24 -28.57 34.46 -16.56
C SER A 24 -30.06 34.12 -16.49
N GLY A 25 -30.65 34.12 -15.29
CA GLY A 25 -32.09 33.88 -15.09
C GLY A 25 -32.96 34.99 -15.70
N TYR A 26 -32.60 36.26 -15.50
CA TYR A 26 -33.32 37.37 -16.12
C TYR A 26 -33.21 37.37 -17.65
N ILE A 27 -32.04 37.02 -18.20
CA ILE A 27 -31.85 36.88 -19.65
C ILE A 27 -32.71 35.73 -20.19
N LEU A 28 -32.82 34.61 -19.47
CA LEU A 28 -33.69 33.50 -19.86
C LEU A 28 -35.17 33.91 -19.87
N ILE A 29 -35.62 34.60 -18.82
CA ILE A 29 -37.00 35.08 -18.72
C ILE A 29 -37.30 36.07 -19.85
N LEU A 30 -36.38 37.02 -20.11
CA LEU A 30 -36.53 38.01 -21.18
C LEU A 30 -36.49 37.35 -22.57
N ALA A 31 -35.61 36.35 -22.78
CA ALA A 31 -35.56 35.57 -24.01
C ALA A 31 -36.85 34.77 -24.24
N VAL A 32 -37.39 34.11 -23.21
CA VAL A 32 -38.65 33.36 -23.30
C VAL A 32 -39.84 34.29 -23.56
N LEU A 33 -39.85 35.47 -22.94
CA LEU A 33 -40.91 36.47 -23.11
C LEU A 33 -40.90 37.09 -24.51
N VAL A 34 -39.71 37.43 -25.03
CA VAL A 34 -39.54 37.90 -26.41
C VAL A 34 -39.92 36.79 -27.41
N LEU A 35 -39.47 35.55 -27.17
CA LEU A 35 -39.78 34.41 -28.03
C LEU A 35 -41.29 34.13 -28.04
N GLY A 36 -41.95 34.14 -26.88
CA GLY A 36 -43.40 33.98 -26.75
C GLY A 36 -44.18 35.07 -27.46
N GLY A 37 -43.71 36.32 -27.38
CA GLY A 37 -44.29 37.45 -28.12
C GLY A 37 -44.16 37.30 -29.64
N VAL A 38 -42.98 36.89 -30.13
CA VAL A 38 -42.74 36.62 -31.56
C VAL A 38 -43.60 35.46 -32.05
N ILE A 39 -43.76 34.39 -31.25
CA ILE A 39 -44.61 33.24 -31.58
C ILE A 39 -46.08 33.64 -31.62
N ALA A 40 -46.56 34.44 -30.67
CA ALA A 40 -47.93 34.93 -30.65
C ALA A 40 -48.25 35.78 -31.90
N ALA A 41 -47.37 36.73 -32.23
CA ALA A 41 -47.53 37.60 -33.40
C ALA A 41 -47.42 36.83 -34.74
N SER A 42 -46.49 35.86 -34.82
CA SER A 42 -46.32 35.04 -36.01
C SER A 42 -47.44 34.03 -36.18
N GLY A 43 -47.95 33.45 -35.08
CA GLY A 43 -49.07 32.53 -35.07
C GLY A 43 -50.37 33.19 -35.57
N ASP A 44 -50.66 34.43 -35.15
CA ASP A 44 -51.84 35.16 -35.60
C ASP A 44 -51.78 35.49 -37.11
N ARG A 45 -50.61 35.93 -37.60
CA ARG A 45 -50.42 36.25 -39.03
C ARG A 45 -50.38 35.02 -39.93
N ILE A 46 -49.70 33.95 -39.52
CA ILE A 46 -49.61 32.72 -40.31
C ILE A 46 -50.96 31.99 -40.27
N GLY A 47 -51.60 31.89 -39.11
CA GLY A 47 -52.91 31.25 -38.94
C GLY A 47 -54.00 31.93 -39.76
N SER A 48 -54.11 33.26 -39.72
CA SER A 48 -55.13 34.01 -40.47
C SER A 48 -54.89 34.00 -41.99
N LYS A 49 -53.63 34.12 -42.44
CA LYS A 49 -53.29 34.07 -43.88
C LYS A 49 -53.48 32.67 -44.45
N VAL A 50 -53.01 31.63 -43.78
CA VAL A 50 -53.15 30.25 -44.26
C VAL A 50 -54.61 29.79 -44.20
N GLY A 51 -55.37 30.22 -43.19
CA GLY A 51 -56.80 29.91 -43.04
C GLY A 51 -57.69 30.55 -44.11
N LYS A 52 -57.36 31.76 -44.60
CA LYS A 52 -58.16 32.46 -45.63
C LYS A 52 -57.67 32.23 -47.06
N ALA A 53 -56.37 32.04 -47.28
CA ALA A 53 -55.78 32.11 -48.62
C ALA A 53 -55.87 30.82 -49.47
N ARG A 54 -56.49 29.73 -48.97
CA ARG A 54 -56.60 28.42 -49.66
C ARG A 54 -55.30 28.01 -50.36
N LEU A 55 -54.18 28.17 -49.67
CA LEU A 55 -52.85 27.98 -50.25
C LEU A 55 -52.67 26.53 -50.71
N THR A 56 -52.16 26.37 -51.93
CA THR A 56 -51.72 25.09 -52.48
C THR A 56 -50.20 25.09 -52.53
N LEU A 57 -49.56 24.43 -51.57
CA LEU A 57 -48.11 24.22 -51.60
C LEU A 57 -47.87 22.81 -52.16
N PHE A 58 -46.94 22.66 -53.12
CA PHE A 58 -46.61 21.36 -53.73
C PHE A 58 -47.81 20.57 -54.30
N LYS A 59 -48.75 21.23 -54.99
CA LYS A 59 -49.97 20.60 -55.60
C LYS A 59 -50.94 19.91 -54.61
N LEU A 60 -50.81 20.16 -53.30
CA LEU A 60 -51.70 19.58 -52.29
C LEU A 60 -53.05 20.32 -52.21
N ARG A 61 -54.11 19.59 -51.85
CA ARG A 61 -55.43 20.22 -51.61
C ARG A 61 -55.32 21.24 -50.47
N PRO A 62 -55.99 22.41 -50.54
CA PRO A 62 -55.83 23.51 -49.58
C PRO A 62 -55.94 23.13 -48.09
N LYS A 63 -56.78 22.15 -47.75
CA LYS A 63 -56.93 21.64 -46.39
C LYS A 63 -55.67 20.92 -45.88
N GLN A 64 -54.97 20.18 -46.75
CA GLN A 64 -53.73 19.47 -46.40
C GLN A 64 -52.55 20.42 -46.27
N THR A 65 -52.49 21.47 -47.10
CA THR A 65 -51.46 22.53 -46.96
C THR A 65 -51.56 23.22 -45.61
N ALA A 66 -52.78 23.56 -45.17
CA ALA A 66 -52.98 24.19 -43.87
C ALA A 66 -52.45 23.30 -42.73
N THR A 67 -52.78 22.01 -42.76
CA THR A 67 -52.27 21.04 -41.77
C THR A 67 -50.74 20.94 -41.81
N LEU A 68 -50.12 20.88 -42.99
CA LEU A 68 -48.67 20.81 -43.14
C LEU A 68 -47.98 22.06 -42.55
N VAL A 69 -48.54 23.25 -42.83
CA VAL A 69 -48.02 24.50 -42.29
C VAL A 69 -48.16 24.55 -40.77
N THR A 70 -49.29 24.11 -40.21
CA THR A 70 -49.47 24.02 -38.75
C THR A 70 -48.45 23.08 -38.10
N ILE A 71 -48.21 21.90 -38.70
CA ILE A 71 -47.18 20.96 -38.21
C ILE A 71 -45.79 21.60 -38.28
N ALA A 72 -45.44 22.25 -39.41
CA ALA A 72 -44.16 22.92 -39.57
C ALA A 72 -43.96 24.07 -38.56
N THR A 73 -44.99 24.87 -38.29
CA THR A 73 -44.96 25.91 -37.25
C THR A 73 -44.81 25.30 -35.85
N GLY A 74 -45.51 24.21 -35.53
CA GLY A 74 -45.35 23.48 -34.27
C GLY A 74 -43.94 22.92 -34.08
N CYS A 75 -43.32 22.37 -35.13
CA CYS A 75 -41.94 21.92 -35.14
C CYS A 75 -40.97 23.09 -34.89
N LEU A 76 -41.18 24.24 -35.55
CA LEU A 76 -40.35 25.43 -35.33
C LEU A 76 -40.44 25.94 -33.89
N ILE A 77 -41.64 26.06 -33.32
CA ILE A 77 -41.85 26.47 -31.92
C ILE A 77 -41.13 25.53 -30.95
N SER A 78 -41.30 24.21 -31.17
CA SER A 78 -40.68 23.19 -30.32
C SER A 78 -39.15 23.22 -30.44
N ALA A 79 -38.62 23.37 -31.66
CA ALA A 79 -37.18 23.48 -31.90
C ALA A 79 -36.58 24.75 -31.29
N SER A 80 -37.27 25.90 -31.36
CA SER A 80 -36.84 27.13 -30.71
C SER A 80 -36.82 27.00 -29.19
N THR A 81 -37.86 26.40 -28.60
CA THR A 81 -37.93 26.17 -27.15
C THR A 81 -36.79 25.26 -26.69
N LEU A 82 -36.57 24.15 -27.39
CA LEU A 82 -35.50 23.21 -27.10
C LEU A 82 -34.11 23.83 -27.33
N GLY A 83 -33.96 24.64 -28.37
CA GLY A 83 -32.73 25.38 -28.67
C GLY A 83 -32.36 26.39 -27.59
N VAL A 84 -33.35 27.13 -27.06
CA VAL A 84 -33.14 28.02 -25.91
C VAL A 84 -32.75 27.22 -24.67
N LEU A 85 -33.40 26.08 -24.40
CA LEU A 85 -33.06 25.21 -23.27
C LEU A 85 -31.63 24.66 -23.36
N PHE A 86 -31.20 24.18 -24.52
CA PHE A 86 -29.82 23.68 -24.72
C PHE A 86 -28.77 24.78 -24.75
N GLY A 87 -29.12 25.99 -25.21
CA GLY A 87 -28.22 27.14 -25.21
C GLY A 87 -27.99 27.72 -23.82
N THR A 88 -28.97 27.59 -22.92
CA THR A 88 -28.93 28.18 -21.57
C THR A 88 -28.54 27.17 -20.49
N SER A 89 -28.82 25.88 -20.70
CA SER A 89 -28.47 24.81 -19.77
C SER A 89 -27.35 23.93 -20.33
N GLU A 90 -26.14 24.17 -19.84
CA GLU A 90 -25.00 23.30 -20.11
C GLU A 90 -25.26 21.87 -19.60
N GLN A 91 -26.01 21.74 -18.50
CA GLN A 91 -26.38 20.45 -17.90
C GLN A 91 -27.29 19.62 -18.79
N LEU A 92 -28.23 20.23 -19.53
CA LEU A 92 -29.06 19.52 -20.51
C LEU A 92 -28.23 19.07 -21.71
N ARG A 93 -27.31 19.92 -22.21
CA ARG A 93 -26.41 19.56 -23.32
C ARG A 93 -25.52 18.38 -22.92
N THR A 94 -24.84 18.49 -21.79
CA THR A 94 -23.98 17.43 -21.25
C THR A 94 -24.80 16.18 -20.90
N GLY A 95 -25.97 16.31 -20.27
CA GLY A 95 -26.80 15.17 -19.89
C GLY A 95 -27.32 14.35 -21.08
N VAL A 96 -27.75 15.01 -22.16
CA VAL A 96 -28.26 14.34 -23.37
C VAL A 96 -27.13 13.72 -24.21
N PHE A 97 -25.95 14.35 -24.27
CA PHE A 97 -24.85 13.88 -25.14
C PHE A 97 -23.78 13.04 -24.43
N ASP A 98 -23.51 13.24 -23.13
CA ASP A 98 -22.42 12.57 -22.38
C ASP A 98 -22.85 11.31 -21.60
N LEU A 99 -24.09 10.83 -21.74
CA LEU A 99 -24.58 9.65 -21.00
C LEU A 99 -23.65 8.43 -21.19
N LYS A 100 -23.16 8.21 -22.41
CA LYS A 100 -22.20 7.14 -22.74
C LYS A 100 -20.83 7.38 -22.09
N ARG A 101 -20.39 8.63 -21.96
CA ARG A 101 -19.11 8.99 -21.34
C ARG A 101 -19.16 8.77 -19.83
N ILE A 102 -20.26 9.12 -19.19
CA ILE A 102 -20.51 8.92 -17.76
C ILE A 102 -20.56 7.43 -17.41
N GLN A 103 -21.30 6.63 -18.19
CA GLN A 103 -21.34 5.17 -18.00
C GLN A 103 -19.96 4.52 -18.17
N ARG A 104 -19.18 4.94 -19.17
CA ARG A 104 -17.80 4.47 -19.35
C ARG A 104 -16.90 4.87 -18.19
N LYS A 105 -17.05 6.09 -17.66
CA LYS A 105 -16.27 6.56 -16.50
C LYS A 105 -16.63 5.77 -15.24
N LEU A 106 -17.91 5.54 -14.98
CA LEU A 106 -18.37 4.68 -13.89
C LEU A 106 -17.83 3.27 -14.02
N SER A 107 -17.94 2.66 -15.20
CA SER A 107 -17.40 1.32 -15.45
C SER A 107 -15.90 1.23 -15.21
N LYS A 108 -15.13 2.22 -15.71
CA LYS A 108 -13.68 2.31 -15.47
C LYS A 108 -13.36 2.49 -14.00
N THR A 109 -14.01 3.43 -13.31
CA THR A 109 -13.78 3.69 -11.89
C THR A 109 -14.15 2.47 -11.04
N SER A 110 -15.22 1.75 -11.36
CA SER A 110 -15.56 0.50 -10.68
C SER A 110 -14.51 -0.58 -10.92
N GLN A 111 -13.98 -0.72 -12.14
CA GLN A 111 -12.87 -1.64 -12.42
C GLN A 111 -11.59 -1.25 -11.68
N GLU A 112 -11.28 0.05 -11.61
CA GLU A 112 -10.15 0.58 -10.85
C GLU A 112 -10.30 0.35 -9.34
N LEU A 113 -11.52 0.48 -8.80
CA LEU A 113 -11.79 0.16 -7.39
C LEU A 113 -11.54 -1.32 -7.11
N VAL A 114 -12.07 -2.22 -7.94
CA VAL A 114 -11.86 -3.67 -7.78
C VAL A 114 -10.37 -4.02 -7.87
N SER A 115 -9.63 -3.43 -8.81
CA SER A 115 -8.19 -3.69 -8.92
C SER A 115 -7.42 -3.15 -7.72
N LYS A 116 -7.79 -1.97 -7.20
CA LYS A 116 -7.18 -1.39 -5.99
C LYS A 116 -7.49 -2.20 -4.73
N GLU A 117 -8.69 -2.74 -4.60
CA GLU A 117 -9.05 -3.65 -3.51
C GLU A 117 -8.25 -4.95 -3.56
N GLN A 118 -8.05 -5.53 -4.76
CA GLN A 118 -7.20 -6.70 -4.94
C GLN A 118 -5.73 -6.41 -4.61
N GLU A 119 -5.22 -5.25 -5.03
CA GLU A 119 -3.87 -4.80 -4.71
C GLU A 119 -3.68 -4.61 -3.20
N LEU A 120 -4.65 -3.96 -2.52
CA LEU A 120 -4.65 -3.83 -1.06
C LEU A 120 -4.69 -5.19 -0.35
N ALA A 121 -5.50 -6.13 -0.83
CA ALA A 121 -5.55 -7.47 -0.26
C ALA A 121 -4.21 -8.20 -0.40
N LYS A 122 -3.53 -8.08 -1.55
CA LYS A 122 -2.19 -8.63 -1.77
C LYS A 122 -1.15 -8.00 -0.84
N VAL A 123 -1.08 -6.67 -0.80
CA VAL A 123 -0.13 -5.94 0.07
C VAL A 123 -0.34 -6.29 1.53
N LYS A 124 -1.60 -6.42 1.98
CA LYS A 124 -1.91 -6.81 3.36
C LYS A 124 -1.48 -8.26 3.65
N SER A 125 -1.64 -9.17 2.70
CA SER A 125 -1.15 -10.54 2.82
C SER A 125 0.38 -10.60 2.91
N GLU A 126 1.07 -9.85 2.04
CA GLU A 126 2.53 -9.72 2.06
C GLU A 126 3.03 -9.10 3.37
N GLN A 127 2.36 -8.06 3.88
CA GLN A 127 2.66 -7.46 5.18
C GLN A 127 2.53 -8.46 6.32
N ASN A 128 1.45 -9.25 6.35
CA ASN A 128 1.25 -10.29 7.37
C ASN A 128 2.35 -11.37 7.29
N ASN A 129 2.74 -11.79 6.09
CA ASN A 129 3.81 -12.77 5.87
C ASN A 129 5.18 -12.22 6.31
N ALA A 130 5.46 -10.96 6.00
CA ALA A 130 6.68 -10.27 6.44
C ALA A 130 6.73 -10.15 7.97
N GLN A 131 5.60 -9.82 8.61
CA GLN A 131 5.51 -9.73 10.07
C GLN A 131 5.70 -11.10 10.74
N SER A 132 5.12 -12.16 10.18
CA SER A 132 5.33 -13.54 10.65
C SER A 132 6.79 -13.99 10.51
N SER A 133 7.42 -13.64 9.39
CA SER A 133 8.86 -13.88 9.16
C SER A 133 9.72 -13.13 10.17
N LEU A 134 9.43 -11.85 10.44
CA LEU A 134 10.15 -11.06 11.45
C LEU A 134 10.01 -11.64 12.85
N LYS A 135 8.82 -12.15 13.21
CA LYS A 135 8.61 -12.83 14.50
C LYS A 135 9.49 -14.07 14.60
N THR A 136 9.46 -14.92 13.57
CA THR A 136 10.29 -16.13 13.50
C THR A 136 11.78 -15.81 13.58
N ILE A 137 12.25 -14.79 12.85
CA ILE A 137 13.65 -14.35 12.88
C ILE A 137 14.04 -13.87 14.28
N ASN A 138 13.19 -13.09 14.96
CA ASN A 138 13.43 -12.64 16.33
C ASN A 138 13.52 -13.82 17.32
N ASP A 139 12.62 -14.79 17.19
CA ASP A 139 12.63 -15.98 18.05
C ASP A 139 13.88 -16.84 17.81
N ASN A 140 14.29 -17.00 16.56
CA ASN A 140 15.54 -17.68 16.19
C ASN A 140 16.77 -16.93 16.73
N LEU A 141 16.79 -15.60 16.65
CA LEU A 141 17.88 -14.77 17.17
C LEU A 141 17.99 -14.90 18.70
N LYS A 142 16.87 -14.89 19.42
CA LYS A 142 16.85 -15.14 20.88
C LYS A 142 17.41 -16.52 21.22
N GLN A 143 17.00 -17.56 20.48
CA GLN A 143 17.52 -18.91 20.66
C GLN A 143 19.03 -18.98 20.37
N ALA A 144 19.50 -18.34 19.30
CA ALA A 144 20.91 -18.29 18.94
C ALA A 144 21.75 -17.61 20.05
N ILE A 145 21.27 -16.51 20.62
CA ILE A 145 21.93 -15.83 21.76
C ILE A 145 21.96 -16.76 22.99
N ALA A 146 20.87 -17.45 23.29
CA ALA A 146 20.82 -18.40 24.41
C ALA A 146 21.82 -19.56 24.22
N ILE A 147 21.90 -20.11 23.01
CA ILE A 147 22.87 -21.17 22.65
C ILE A 147 24.30 -20.64 22.74
N GLN A 148 24.57 -19.42 22.27
CA GLN A 148 25.88 -18.80 22.36
C GLN A 148 26.31 -18.64 23.82
N SER A 149 25.42 -18.14 24.69
CA SER A 149 25.68 -18.02 26.13
C SER A 149 25.95 -19.38 26.79
N ALA A 150 25.15 -20.39 26.47
CA ALA A 150 25.35 -21.75 26.99
C ALA A 150 26.67 -22.36 26.50
N THR A 151 27.02 -22.15 25.24
CA THR A 151 28.27 -22.61 24.64
C THR A 151 29.48 -21.92 25.25
N ALA A 152 29.41 -20.60 25.48
CA ALA A 152 30.46 -19.85 26.17
C ALA A 152 30.69 -20.38 27.60
N LYS A 153 29.61 -20.67 28.35
CA LYS A 153 29.71 -21.30 29.68
C LYS A 153 30.37 -22.67 29.63
N LYS A 154 29.98 -23.52 28.66
CA LYS A 154 30.58 -24.84 28.46
C LYS A 154 32.06 -24.74 28.10
N LEU A 155 32.45 -23.78 27.27
CA LEU A 155 33.85 -23.56 26.87
C LEU A 155 34.70 -23.16 28.07
N VAL A 156 34.23 -22.24 28.90
CA VAL A 156 34.91 -21.86 30.16
C VAL A 156 35.03 -23.05 31.10
N ALA A 157 33.97 -23.86 31.26
CA ALA A 157 33.99 -25.04 32.10
C ALA A 157 34.99 -26.10 31.58
N ALA A 158 34.99 -26.36 30.27
CA ALA A 158 35.93 -27.27 29.63
C ALA A 158 37.39 -26.79 29.77
N GLN A 159 37.63 -25.48 29.63
CA GLN A 159 38.96 -24.90 29.83
C GLN A 159 39.45 -25.07 31.28
N LYS A 160 38.57 -24.86 32.27
CA LYS A 160 38.89 -25.13 33.68
C LYS A 160 39.21 -26.60 33.93
N GLN A 161 38.41 -27.51 33.38
CA GLN A 161 38.67 -28.95 33.49
C GLN A 161 40.01 -29.32 32.87
N PHE A 162 40.33 -28.77 31.69
CA PHE A 162 41.62 -28.99 31.04
C PHE A 162 42.79 -28.52 31.92
N GLN A 163 42.66 -27.35 32.55
CA GLN A 163 43.69 -26.83 33.47
C GLN A 163 43.90 -27.75 34.69
N VAL A 164 42.81 -28.23 35.30
CA VAL A 164 42.88 -29.18 36.43
C VAL A 164 43.54 -30.49 36.00
N VAL A 165 43.11 -31.07 34.87
CA VAL A 165 43.69 -32.32 34.35
C VAL A 165 45.18 -32.13 33.99
N SER A 166 45.55 -30.98 33.44
CA SER A 166 46.94 -30.64 33.15
C SER A 166 47.78 -30.58 34.44
N GLN A 167 47.29 -29.91 35.49
CA GLN A 167 47.95 -29.87 36.80
C GLN A 167 48.09 -31.26 37.43
N GLN A 168 47.04 -32.09 37.36
CA GLN A 168 47.08 -33.47 37.83
C GLN A 168 48.13 -34.29 37.08
N ARG A 169 48.24 -34.13 35.75
CA ARG A 169 49.32 -34.78 34.98
C ARG A 169 50.71 -34.37 35.47
N PHE A 170 50.95 -33.08 35.73
CA PHE A 170 52.24 -32.64 36.28
C PHE A 170 52.54 -33.25 37.64
N SER A 171 51.55 -33.32 38.53
CA SER A 171 51.69 -33.98 39.84
C SER A 171 52.04 -35.46 39.70
N LEU A 172 51.30 -36.19 38.86
CA LEU A 172 51.54 -37.62 38.61
C LEU A 172 52.91 -37.89 37.98
N ILE A 173 53.38 -37.02 37.06
CA ILE A 173 54.74 -37.12 36.49
C ILE A 173 55.79 -36.99 37.60
N ASN A 174 55.61 -36.04 38.52
CA ASN A 174 56.53 -35.86 39.64
C ASN A 174 56.50 -37.05 40.60
N GLU A 175 55.32 -37.58 40.89
CA GLU A 175 55.14 -38.77 41.74
C GLU A 175 55.77 -40.02 41.13
N ILE A 176 55.57 -40.26 39.82
CA ILE A 176 56.26 -41.34 39.08
C ILE A 176 57.78 -41.19 39.18
N LYS A 177 58.30 -39.97 39.04
CA LYS A 177 59.74 -39.71 39.16
C LYS A 177 60.26 -39.98 40.58
N GLN A 178 59.49 -39.69 41.62
CA GLN A 178 59.84 -40.04 43.01
C GLN A 178 59.85 -41.55 43.19
N LEU A 179 58.76 -42.23 42.81
CA LEU A 179 58.65 -43.69 42.93
C LEU A 179 59.77 -44.43 42.18
N GLN A 180 60.22 -43.89 41.04
CA GLN A 180 61.38 -44.42 40.32
C GLN A 180 62.68 -44.27 41.12
N ARG A 181 62.90 -43.13 41.80
CA ARG A 181 64.06 -42.94 42.68
C ARG A 181 64.00 -43.86 43.88
N ASP A 182 62.88 -43.91 44.57
CA ASP A 182 62.68 -44.78 45.73
C ASP A 182 62.94 -46.24 45.35
N ARG A 183 62.43 -46.69 44.19
CA ARG A 183 62.70 -48.03 43.66
C ARG A 183 64.21 -48.28 43.47
N GLN A 184 64.95 -47.32 42.94
CA GLN A 184 66.41 -47.47 42.76
C GLN A 184 67.13 -47.56 44.11
N ASP A 185 66.76 -46.73 45.09
CA ASP A 185 67.35 -46.76 46.43
C ASP A 185 67.05 -48.08 47.15
N LEU A 186 65.81 -48.59 47.05
CA LEU A 186 65.44 -49.91 47.57
C LEU A 186 66.24 -51.04 46.91
N ILE A 187 66.53 -50.96 45.60
CA ILE A 187 67.39 -51.94 44.91
C ILE A 187 68.81 -51.90 45.48
N VAL A 188 69.37 -50.70 45.69
CA VAL A 188 70.70 -50.52 46.29
C VAL A 188 70.73 -51.09 47.71
N GLN A 189 69.74 -50.77 48.55
CA GLN A 189 69.63 -51.28 49.92
C GLN A 189 69.52 -52.80 49.93
N LYS A 190 68.66 -53.38 49.08
CA LYS A 190 68.52 -54.84 48.96
C LYS A 190 69.84 -55.51 48.60
N ASN A 191 70.60 -54.93 47.66
CA ASN A 191 71.90 -55.47 47.27
C ASN A 191 72.92 -55.37 48.42
N ALA A 192 72.94 -54.26 49.15
CA ALA A 192 73.81 -54.07 50.31
C ALA A 192 73.51 -55.09 51.43
N VAL A 193 72.23 -55.29 51.78
CA VAL A 193 71.82 -56.29 52.76
C VAL A 193 72.18 -57.71 52.29
N LYS A 194 71.99 -58.01 51.00
CA LYS A 194 72.39 -59.31 50.44
C LYS A 194 73.90 -59.55 50.57
N LEU A 195 74.72 -58.53 50.34
CA LEU A 195 76.17 -58.62 50.55
C LEU A 195 76.51 -58.87 52.02
N GLN A 196 75.87 -58.16 52.95
CA GLN A 196 76.06 -58.36 54.41
C GLN A 196 75.69 -59.79 54.85
N VAL A 197 74.58 -60.32 54.35
CA VAL A 197 74.17 -61.70 54.63
C VAL A 197 75.22 -62.69 54.11
N ASN A 198 75.73 -62.49 52.88
CA ASN A 198 76.75 -63.35 52.31
C ASN A 198 78.07 -63.29 53.10
N THR A 199 78.52 -62.11 53.53
CA THR A 199 79.75 -61.96 54.33
C THR A 199 79.60 -62.64 55.69
N LEU A 200 78.46 -62.48 56.35
CA LEU A 200 78.16 -63.15 57.62
C LEU A 200 78.11 -64.67 57.46
N GLN A 201 77.55 -65.18 56.35
CA GLN A 201 77.57 -66.61 56.05
C GLN A 201 78.98 -67.16 55.83
N THR A 202 79.86 -66.42 55.15
CA THR A 202 81.27 -66.83 54.99
C THR A 202 82.03 -66.80 56.31
N GLU A 203 81.75 -65.82 57.17
CA GLU A 203 82.39 -65.70 58.49
C GLU A 203 81.98 -66.85 59.42
N VAL A 204 80.69 -67.16 59.50
CA VAL A 204 80.17 -68.32 60.25
C VAL A 204 80.70 -69.64 59.69
N GLY A 205 80.85 -69.75 58.36
CA GLY A 205 81.42 -70.94 57.70
C GLY A 205 82.92 -71.14 57.97
N SER A 206 83.67 -70.08 58.28
CA SER A 206 85.10 -70.14 58.64
C SER A 206 85.37 -70.37 60.13
N LEU A 207 84.33 -70.31 60.97
CA LEU A 207 84.40 -70.50 62.42
C LEU A 207 84.02 -71.93 62.87
N ASN A 208 83.66 -72.82 61.94
CA ASN A 208 83.46 -74.26 62.15
C ASN A 208 84.54 -75.05 61.40
#